data_AF-A0AAW3N9A1-F1
#
_entry.id   AF-A0AAW3N9A1-F1
#
_cell.length_a   1.000
_cell.length_b   1.000
_cell.length_c   1.000
_cell.angle_alpha   90.00
_cell.angle_beta   90.00
_cell.angle_gamma   90.00
#
_symmetry.space_group_name_H-M   'P 1'
#
loop_
_entity.id
_entity.type
_entity.pdbx_description
1 polymer ?
#
loop_
_entity_poly.entity_id
_entity_poly.type
_entity_poly.pdbx_seq_one_letter_code
_entity_poly.pdbx_strand_id
1 'polypeptide(L)'
;MALKIGALAKRTGLTVRALHHYDAIGLLSPSARSDGGSRQYSHDDVIRLHRIQALKHFGCSLSDIKAYLDGSGIAPVEIINRQIGVLDERARRAQALRDSLQHLANKITSGSETGTAEWLNLLEMMTMYERHLTSEDLDHLRAQQQQSGAHLDACRNELIAETRRAIDMGLLPENQEAQALAWRWIQHMKDATGDNARLASSLKSMQEQEPRAREIIGFTSDMHRWISLSITNARAKLFAKYLSPAEFEEVRRRMIAHADDWPPLFAQVRARMAAGADVTDPAVQALASRWQDLFRDSYCGDDAALESKIHIAFRTEPDLSVGVGLDMPLILFIQKAILALNGAKQKSINAGPKPSAQRVATLRAAHQLLDDPLILEDRLALKILGSTNEAAVRSNPGLYDDPLSKGLRMSVVVRSRFAEDEWQKAAQNDVRQYVILGAGLDTYAYRGNHPTRRIFEVDLPATQQWKRKCLSVADIEIPASLTYVPMDFEHDTLTRALSEAGFRKGEPAFFSWLGVSMYLEEDAILETLRFIASCATGSGVVFDYVVTPSLLHPMERLGMELVRARVAENGEPWKSDFDPAALADKIRSLGFSEAINISPESLSDIYLAGRNDGFRMGGSLRLMHAIV
;
A
#
# COMPACT_ATOMS: atom_id res chain seq x y z
N MET A 1 27.60 -45.35 24.44
CA MET A 1 27.52 -46.45 25.43
C MET A 1 26.06 -46.83 25.62
N ALA A 2 25.67 -48.10 25.41
CA ALA A 2 24.28 -48.52 25.51
C ALA A 2 23.85 -48.68 26.99
N LEU A 3 22.68 -48.15 27.36
CA LEU A 3 22.18 -48.14 28.73
C LEU A 3 21.28 -49.36 28.99
N LYS A 4 21.51 -50.06 30.11
CA LYS A 4 20.56 -51.06 30.62
C LYS A 4 19.27 -50.37 31.11
N ILE A 5 18.13 -51.06 31.03
CA ILE A 5 16.81 -50.50 31.37
C ILE A 5 16.74 -49.82 32.76
N GLY A 6 17.40 -50.38 33.79
CA GLY A 6 17.42 -49.78 35.12
C GLY A 6 18.20 -48.46 35.19
N ALA A 7 19.30 -48.36 34.44
CA ALA A 7 20.07 -47.12 34.32
C ALA A 7 19.30 -46.06 33.52
N LEU A 8 18.58 -46.47 32.47
CA LEU A 8 17.72 -45.58 31.69
C LEU A 8 16.55 -45.04 32.52
N ALA A 9 15.87 -45.89 33.29
CA ALA A 9 14.81 -45.51 34.22
C ALA A 9 15.29 -44.47 35.24
N LYS A 10 16.44 -44.72 35.89
CA LYS A 10 17.04 -43.79 36.86
C LYS A 10 17.42 -42.45 36.22
N ARG A 11 17.94 -42.46 34.99
CA ARG A 11 18.39 -41.26 34.28
C ARG A 11 17.24 -40.39 33.76
N THR A 12 16.09 -40.99 33.43
CA THR A 12 14.95 -40.29 32.82
C THR A 12 13.81 -40.02 33.79
N GLY A 13 13.93 -40.48 35.05
CA GLY A 13 12.89 -40.33 36.07
C GLY A 13 11.65 -41.19 35.82
N LEU A 14 11.71 -42.14 34.87
CA LEU A 14 10.62 -43.05 34.55
C LEU A 14 10.76 -44.37 35.31
N THR A 15 9.63 -45.04 35.55
CA THR A 15 9.65 -46.38 36.13
C THR A 15 10.01 -47.41 35.06
N VAL A 16 10.66 -48.52 35.48
CA VAL A 16 10.92 -49.67 34.59
C VAL A 16 9.61 -50.19 33.97
N ARG A 17 8.50 -50.13 34.72
CA ARG A 17 7.16 -50.48 34.23
C ARG A 17 6.69 -49.58 33.09
N ALA A 18 6.94 -48.27 33.15
CA ALA A 18 6.60 -47.33 32.07
C ALA A 18 7.42 -47.63 30.80
N LEU A 19 8.72 -47.94 30.95
CA LEU A 19 9.56 -48.32 29.81
C LEU A 19 9.13 -49.65 29.18
N HIS A 20 8.74 -50.65 29.98
CA HIS A 20 8.14 -51.89 29.46
C HIS A 20 6.80 -51.65 28.75
N HIS A 21 5.99 -50.71 29.24
CA HIS A 21 4.74 -50.35 28.57
C HIS A 21 5.01 -49.68 27.22
N TYR A 22 6.00 -48.77 27.14
CA TYR A 22 6.40 -48.14 25.87
C TYR A 22 6.95 -49.14 24.85
N ASP A 23 7.70 -50.15 25.30
CA ASP A 23 8.13 -51.28 24.47
C ASP A 23 6.94 -52.11 23.96
N ALA A 24 5.98 -52.43 24.85
CA ALA A 24 4.80 -53.23 24.50
C ALA A 24 3.88 -52.55 23.47
N ILE A 25 3.71 -51.23 23.52
CA ILE A 25 2.92 -50.48 22.54
C ILE A 25 3.75 -50.05 21.32
N GLY A 26 5.03 -50.41 21.26
CA GLY A 26 5.96 -50.05 20.18
C GLY A 26 6.29 -48.55 20.10
N LEU A 27 6.14 -47.82 21.20
CA LEU A 27 6.45 -46.39 21.28
C LEU A 27 7.96 -46.16 21.48
N LEU A 28 8.62 -47.02 22.27
CA LEU A 28 10.07 -47.07 22.43
C LEU A 28 10.52 -48.53 22.62
N SER A 29 11.26 -49.06 21.64
CA SER A 29 11.81 -50.42 21.70
C SER A 29 13.32 -50.38 21.95
N PRO A 30 13.91 -51.38 22.63
CA PRO A 30 15.34 -51.42 22.88
C PRO A 30 16.12 -51.69 21.58
N SER A 31 17.15 -50.89 21.31
CA SER A 31 18.04 -51.08 20.15
C SER A 31 18.78 -52.43 20.14
N ALA A 32 19.06 -53.01 21.31
CA ALA A 32 19.74 -54.29 21.41
C ALA A 32 19.35 -55.06 22.68
N ARG A 33 19.73 -56.34 22.73
CA ARG A 33 19.74 -57.14 23.97
C ARG A 33 21.15 -57.65 24.21
N SER A 34 21.59 -57.63 25.46
CA SER A 34 22.86 -58.26 25.86
C SER A 34 22.79 -59.78 25.76
N ASP A 35 23.93 -60.48 25.76
CA ASP A 35 24.01 -61.95 25.78
C ASP A 35 23.20 -62.62 26.92
N GLY A 36 23.04 -61.94 28.06
CA GLY A 36 22.18 -62.36 29.17
C GLY A 36 20.70 -61.95 29.05
N GLY A 37 20.21 -61.61 27.86
CA GLY A 37 18.81 -61.26 27.58
C GLY A 37 18.33 -59.87 28.05
N SER A 38 19.19 -59.06 28.69
CA SER A 38 18.82 -57.72 29.19
C SER A 38 18.68 -56.69 28.07
N ARG A 39 17.60 -55.89 28.11
CA ARG A 39 17.35 -54.76 27.18
C ARG A 39 18.44 -53.69 27.29
N GLN A 40 18.97 -53.27 26.14
CA GLN A 40 19.96 -52.21 26.00
C GLN A 40 19.44 -51.12 25.07
N TYR A 41 19.57 -49.86 25.51
CA TYR A 41 19.08 -48.69 24.80
C TYR A 41 20.23 -47.83 24.31
N SER A 42 20.19 -47.45 23.05
CA SER A 42 21.19 -46.61 22.40
C SER A 42 21.04 -45.12 22.80
N HIS A 43 21.91 -44.28 22.24
CA HIS A 43 21.75 -42.83 22.39
C HIS A 43 20.48 -42.33 21.71
N ASP A 44 20.13 -42.88 20.55
CA ASP A 44 18.93 -42.50 19.80
C ASP A 44 17.65 -42.90 20.53
N ASP A 45 17.66 -44.02 21.24
CA ASP A 45 16.55 -44.44 22.10
C ASP A 45 16.32 -43.43 23.24
N VAL A 46 17.38 -42.87 23.80
CA VAL A 46 17.31 -41.85 24.86
C VAL A 46 16.76 -40.54 24.28
N ILE A 47 17.19 -40.15 23.08
CA ILE A 47 16.64 -38.97 22.37
C ILE A 47 15.15 -39.18 22.09
N ARG A 48 14.75 -40.34 21.57
CA ARG A 48 13.35 -40.70 21.32
C ARG A 48 12.53 -40.64 22.62
N LEU A 49 13.08 -41.16 23.72
CA LEU A 49 12.43 -41.11 25.03
C LEU A 49 12.24 -39.69 25.56
N HIS A 50 13.23 -38.81 25.41
CA HIS A 50 13.07 -37.40 25.78
C HIS A 50 12.01 -36.68 24.94
N ARG A 51 11.90 -37.01 23.64
CA ARG A 51 10.81 -36.51 22.78
C ARG A 51 9.45 -36.99 23.26
N ILE A 52 9.31 -38.27 23.63
CA ILE A 52 8.06 -38.81 24.19
C ILE A 52 7.67 -38.08 25.48
N GLN A 53 8.63 -37.82 26.38
CA GLN A 53 8.37 -37.13 27.64
C GLN A 53 7.93 -35.68 27.42
N ALA A 54 8.58 -34.94 26.52
CA ALA A 54 8.22 -33.57 26.19
C ALA A 54 6.80 -33.49 25.60
N LEU A 55 6.49 -34.33 24.62
CA LEU A 55 5.17 -34.32 23.97
C LEU A 55 4.04 -34.74 24.91
N LYS A 56 4.29 -35.69 25.80
CA LYS A 56 3.34 -36.08 26.84
C LYS A 56 3.12 -34.95 27.85
N HIS A 57 4.15 -34.19 28.19
CA HIS A 57 4.03 -33.01 29.06
C HIS A 57 3.17 -31.92 28.41
N PHE A 58 3.22 -31.76 27.10
CA PHE A 58 2.36 -30.85 26.33
C PHE A 58 0.94 -31.39 26.07
N GLY A 59 0.55 -32.49 26.72
CA GLY A 59 -0.81 -33.02 26.64
C GLY A 59 -1.11 -33.90 25.43
N CYS A 60 -0.10 -34.30 24.64
CA CYS A 60 -0.30 -35.23 23.53
C CYS A 60 -0.61 -36.64 24.05
N SER A 61 -1.52 -37.35 23.39
CA SER A 61 -1.82 -38.75 23.71
C SER A 61 -0.67 -39.67 23.27
N LEU A 62 -0.49 -40.83 23.93
CA LEU A 62 0.58 -41.77 23.55
C LEU A 62 0.43 -42.31 22.12
N SER A 63 -0.80 -42.38 21.58
CA SER A 63 -1.07 -42.78 20.20
C SER A 63 -0.63 -41.71 19.19
N ASP A 64 -0.89 -40.43 19.46
CA ASP A 64 -0.47 -39.34 18.57
C ASP A 64 1.05 -39.19 18.57
N ILE A 65 1.68 -39.34 19.73
CA ILE A 65 3.15 -39.32 19.88
C ILE A 65 3.76 -40.46 19.05
N LYS A 66 3.18 -41.66 19.09
CA LYS A 66 3.65 -42.79 18.29
C LYS A 66 3.52 -42.50 16.79
N ALA A 67 2.34 -42.07 16.34
CA ALA A 67 2.09 -41.76 14.93
C ALA A 67 3.06 -40.70 14.39
N TYR A 68 3.34 -39.64 15.16
CA TYR A 68 4.33 -38.63 14.81
C TYR A 68 5.75 -39.20 14.72
N LEU A 69 6.19 -39.94 15.74
CA LEU A 69 7.54 -40.50 15.78
C LEU A 69 7.78 -41.60 14.73
N ASP A 70 6.70 -42.15 14.17
CA ASP A 70 6.70 -43.14 13.08
C ASP A 70 6.47 -42.47 11.70
N GLY A 71 6.38 -41.13 11.64
CA GLY A 71 6.31 -40.35 10.39
C GLY A 71 4.94 -40.33 9.70
N SER A 72 3.88 -40.76 10.39
CA SER A 72 2.52 -40.94 9.84
C SER A 72 1.43 -40.14 10.57
N GLY A 73 1.81 -39.28 11.51
CA GLY A 73 0.90 -38.49 12.36
C GLY A 73 0.97 -36.98 12.14
N ILE A 74 -0.06 -36.30 12.64
CA ILE A 74 -0.16 -34.83 12.73
C ILE A 74 1.09 -34.26 13.43
N ALA A 75 1.62 -33.16 12.91
CA ALA A 75 2.83 -32.58 13.47
C ALA A 75 2.56 -32.10 14.91
N PRO A 76 3.45 -32.33 15.90
CA PRO A 76 3.25 -31.92 17.28
C PRO A 76 2.93 -30.45 17.45
N VAL A 77 3.49 -29.60 16.58
CA VAL A 77 3.21 -28.17 16.55
C VAL A 77 1.72 -27.90 16.32
N GLU A 78 1.02 -28.69 15.51
CA GLU A 78 -0.41 -28.53 15.21
C GLU A 78 -1.27 -28.94 16.42
N ILE A 79 -0.91 -30.02 17.11
CA ILE A 79 -1.60 -30.45 18.34
C ILE A 79 -1.39 -29.44 19.46
N ILE A 80 -0.15 -28.95 19.64
CA ILE A 80 0.19 -27.93 20.64
C ILE A 80 -0.54 -26.62 20.33
N ASN A 81 -0.54 -26.16 19.08
CA ASN A 81 -1.27 -24.95 18.67
C ASN A 81 -2.78 -25.09 18.90
N ARG A 82 -3.36 -26.27 18.67
CA ARG A 82 -4.76 -26.54 18.99
C ARG A 82 -5.05 -26.44 20.49
N GLN A 83 -4.15 -26.95 21.34
CA GLN A 83 -4.29 -26.84 22.80
C GLN A 83 -4.14 -25.38 23.28
N ILE A 84 -3.19 -24.63 22.72
CA ILE A 84 -3.03 -23.19 22.96
C ILE A 84 -4.35 -22.47 22.63
N GLY A 85 -4.92 -22.70 21.45
CA GLY A 85 -6.18 -22.06 21.06
C GLY A 85 -7.36 -22.38 22.00
N VAL A 86 -7.46 -23.61 22.52
CA VAL A 86 -8.49 -23.99 23.51
C VAL A 86 -8.28 -23.27 24.86
N LEU A 87 -7.03 -23.11 25.29
CA LEU A 87 -6.70 -22.40 26.52
C LEU A 87 -6.94 -20.90 26.39
N ASP A 88 -6.56 -20.30 25.25
CA ASP A 88 -6.80 -18.89 24.95
C ASP A 88 -8.30 -18.57 24.94
N GLU A 89 -9.13 -19.47 24.39
CA GLU A 89 -10.59 -19.33 24.40
C GLU A 89 -11.18 -19.40 25.82
N ARG A 90 -10.61 -20.23 26.70
CA ARG A 90 -11.03 -20.28 28.12
C ARG A 90 -10.59 -19.02 28.86
N ALA A 91 -9.39 -18.53 28.61
CA ALA A 91 -8.88 -17.30 29.21
C ALA A 91 -9.72 -16.10 28.79
N ARG A 92 -10.05 -15.97 27.50
CA ARG A 92 -10.93 -14.91 26.98
C ARG A 92 -12.30 -14.91 27.67
N ARG A 93 -12.95 -16.07 27.79
CA ARG A 93 -14.25 -16.18 28.49
C ARG A 93 -14.17 -15.82 29.97
N ALA A 94 -13.13 -16.28 30.66
CA ALA A 94 -12.94 -15.96 32.09
C ALA A 94 -12.70 -14.46 32.31
N GLN A 95 -11.90 -13.83 31.44
CA GLN A 95 -11.63 -12.40 31.49
C GLN A 95 -12.90 -11.58 31.22
N ALA A 96 -13.68 -11.94 30.20
CA ALA A 96 -14.93 -11.27 29.87
C ALA A 96 -15.95 -11.32 31.03
N LEU A 97 -16.11 -12.49 31.68
CA LEU A 97 -16.95 -12.63 32.87
C LEU A 97 -16.46 -11.76 34.02
N ARG A 98 -15.15 -11.77 34.31
CA ARG A 98 -14.56 -10.91 35.36
C ARG A 98 -14.88 -9.45 35.10
N ASP A 99 -14.70 -8.99 33.87
CA ASP A 99 -14.88 -7.59 33.51
C ASP A 99 -16.36 -7.19 33.56
N SER A 100 -17.25 -8.09 33.17
CA SER A 100 -18.71 -7.95 33.38
C SER A 100 -19.02 -7.72 34.85
N LEU A 101 -18.53 -8.60 35.73
CA LEU A 101 -18.74 -8.52 37.17
C LEU A 101 -18.15 -7.23 37.77
N GLN A 102 -17.00 -6.78 37.27
CA GLN A 102 -16.36 -5.53 37.74
C GLN A 102 -17.15 -4.29 37.32
N HIS A 103 -17.64 -4.23 36.08
CA HIS A 103 -18.48 -3.12 35.62
C HIS A 103 -19.80 -3.07 36.41
N LEU A 104 -20.40 -4.23 36.68
CA LEU A 104 -21.59 -4.34 37.53
C LEU A 104 -21.32 -3.85 38.96
N ALA A 105 -20.21 -4.27 39.58
CA ALA A 105 -19.83 -3.83 40.91
C ALA A 105 -19.68 -2.29 40.98
N ASN A 106 -19.07 -1.68 39.97
CA ASN A 106 -18.89 -0.23 39.90
C ASN A 106 -20.23 0.51 39.77
N LYS A 107 -21.18 0.02 38.97
CA LYS A 107 -22.52 0.62 38.81
C LYS A 107 -23.39 0.51 40.06
N ILE A 108 -23.34 -0.62 40.77
CA ILE A 108 -24.02 -0.78 42.07
C ILE A 108 -23.49 0.23 43.08
N THR A 109 -22.17 0.42 43.09
CA THR A 109 -21.50 1.32 44.04
C THR A 109 -21.79 2.80 43.74
N SER A 110 -22.12 3.16 42.48
CA SER A 110 -22.48 4.53 42.09
C SER A 110 -23.93 4.95 42.38
N GLY A 111 -24.72 4.13 43.09
CA GLY A 111 -26.02 4.53 43.64
C GLY A 111 -27.19 4.64 42.66
N SER A 112 -27.06 4.10 41.44
CA SER A 112 -28.19 4.00 40.50
C SER A 112 -29.09 2.83 40.91
N GLU A 113 -30.31 3.10 41.38
CA GLU A 113 -31.42 2.13 41.44
C GLU A 113 -31.71 1.65 40.01
N THR A 114 -30.96 0.65 39.56
CA THR A 114 -31.06 0.10 38.22
C THR A 114 -32.14 -0.98 38.25
N GLY A 115 -33.29 -0.71 37.61
CA GLY A 115 -34.40 -1.67 37.53
C GLY A 115 -34.00 -2.92 36.73
N THR A 116 -34.60 -4.08 37.00
CA THR A 116 -34.27 -5.40 36.39
C THR A 116 -34.16 -5.39 34.86
N ALA A 117 -34.84 -4.48 34.17
CA ALA A 117 -34.76 -4.31 32.72
C ALA A 117 -33.42 -3.73 32.22
N GLU A 118 -32.80 -2.80 32.97
CA GLU A 118 -31.49 -2.26 32.61
C GLU A 118 -30.37 -3.30 32.78
N TRP A 119 -30.54 -4.23 33.72
CA TRP A 119 -29.64 -5.37 33.93
C TRP A 119 -29.64 -6.33 32.74
N LEU A 120 -30.83 -6.70 32.27
CA LEU A 120 -30.99 -7.59 31.11
C LEU A 120 -30.42 -6.94 29.84
N ASN A 121 -30.69 -5.64 29.64
CA ASN A 121 -30.17 -4.89 28.51
C ASN A 121 -28.62 -4.81 28.50
N LEU A 122 -27.98 -4.65 29.66
CA LEU A 122 -26.51 -4.66 29.76
C LEU A 122 -25.93 -6.04 29.44
N LEU A 123 -26.50 -7.12 29.99
CA LEU A 123 -26.04 -8.49 29.72
C LEU A 123 -26.25 -8.89 28.26
N GLU A 124 -27.38 -8.51 27.67
CA GLU A 124 -27.66 -8.70 26.24
C GLU A 124 -26.61 -7.98 25.38
N MET A 125 -26.33 -6.71 25.68
CA MET A 125 -25.34 -5.92 24.93
C MET A 125 -23.92 -6.50 25.04
N MET A 126 -23.51 -6.93 26.24
CA MET A 126 -22.20 -7.57 26.42
C MET A 126 -22.08 -8.88 25.63
N THR A 127 -23.14 -9.68 25.61
CA THR A 127 -23.18 -10.92 24.82
C THR A 127 -23.09 -10.63 23.32
N MET A 128 -23.73 -9.56 22.84
CA MET A 128 -23.63 -9.11 21.44
C MET A 128 -22.21 -8.65 21.11
N TYR A 129 -21.59 -7.84 21.99
CA TYR A 129 -20.20 -7.41 21.81
C TYR A 129 -19.23 -8.60 21.77
N GLU A 130 -19.36 -9.59 22.65
CA GLU A 130 -18.50 -10.79 22.65
C GLU A 130 -18.67 -11.66 21.39
N ARG A 131 -19.86 -11.66 20.79
CA ARG A 131 -20.14 -12.42 19.57
C ARG A 131 -19.56 -11.75 18.32
N HIS A 132 -19.59 -10.42 18.27
CA HIS A 132 -19.33 -9.64 17.06
C HIS A 132 -18.01 -8.87 17.07
N LEU A 133 -17.40 -8.65 18.23
CA LEU A 133 -16.16 -7.87 18.38
C LEU A 133 -14.98 -8.76 18.81
N THR A 134 -13.78 -8.39 18.36
CA THR A 134 -12.55 -9.07 18.79
C THR A 134 -12.15 -8.68 20.21
N SER A 135 -11.24 -9.43 20.84
CA SER A 135 -10.71 -9.06 22.17
C SER A 135 -10.04 -7.68 22.15
N GLU A 136 -9.32 -7.36 21.08
CA GLU A 136 -8.70 -6.05 20.87
C GLU A 136 -9.74 -4.93 20.75
N ASP A 137 -10.83 -5.16 20.01
CA ASP A 137 -11.96 -4.21 19.92
C ASP A 137 -12.59 -3.94 21.30
N LEU A 138 -12.80 -5.00 22.09
CA LEU A 138 -13.34 -4.90 23.44
C LEU A 138 -12.40 -4.13 24.37
N ASP A 139 -11.10 -4.38 24.29
CA ASP A 139 -10.10 -3.67 25.08
C ASP A 139 -10.02 -2.18 24.72
N HIS A 140 -10.12 -1.84 23.43
CA HIS A 140 -10.25 -0.46 22.97
C HIS A 140 -11.51 0.23 23.52
N LEU A 141 -12.68 -0.41 23.40
CA LEU A 141 -13.93 0.14 23.95
C LEU A 141 -13.84 0.35 25.46
N ARG A 142 -13.20 -0.58 26.19
CA ARG A 142 -13.01 -0.46 27.64
C ARG A 142 -12.10 0.71 27.99
N ALA A 143 -10.98 0.86 27.29
CA ALA A 143 -10.07 1.99 27.50
C ALA A 143 -10.81 3.31 27.30
N GLN A 144 -11.63 3.40 26.25
CA GLN A 144 -12.40 4.60 25.94
C GLN A 144 -13.52 4.87 26.95
N GLN A 145 -14.21 3.82 27.42
CA GLN A 145 -15.22 3.93 28.46
C GLN A 145 -14.62 4.38 29.80
N GLN A 146 -13.40 3.96 30.14
CA GLN A 146 -12.69 4.38 31.35
C GLN A 146 -12.23 5.84 31.28
N GLN A 147 -11.75 6.29 30.11
CA GLN A 147 -11.22 7.63 29.93
C GLN A 147 -12.33 8.69 29.74
N SER A 148 -13.42 8.35 29.06
CA SER A 148 -14.41 9.34 28.60
C SER A 148 -15.86 8.84 28.59
N GLY A 149 -16.15 7.66 29.17
CA GLY A 149 -17.47 7.02 29.09
C GLY A 149 -18.65 7.90 29.53
N ALA A 150 -18.54 8.58 30.68
CA ALA A 150 -19.61 9.44 31.17
C ALA A 150 -19.92 10.63 30.24
N HIS A 151 -18.88 11.22 29.64
CA HIS A 151 -19.02 12.31 28.68
C HIS A 151 -19.63 11.81 27.36
N LEU A 152 -19.14 10.67 26.86
CA LEU A 152 -19.66 10.03 25.64
C LEU A 152 -21.13 9.63 25.80
N ASP A 153 -21.52 9.06 26.94
CA ASP A 153 -22.90 8.68 27.24
C ASP A 153 -23.82 9.90 27.30
N ALA A 154 -23.38 11.00 27.93
CA ALA A 154 -24.14 12.24 27.98
C ALA A 154 -24.33 12.85 26.58
N CYS A 155 -23.26 12.93 25.79
CA CYS A 155 -23.31 13.42 24.41
C CYS A 155 -24.24 12.56 23.53
N ARG A 156 -24.16 11.23 23.65
CA ARG A 156 -25.06 10.31 22.92
C ARG A 156 -26.53 10.58 23.24
N ASN A 157 -26.86 10.76 24.52
CA ASN A 157 -28.24 11.03 24.95
C ASN A 157 -28.76 12.36 24.40
N GLU A 158 -27.92 13.39 24.38
CA GLU A 158 -28.23 14.69 23.77
C GLU A 158 -28.50 14.54 22.27
N LEU A 159 -27.61 13.88 21.53
CA LEU A 159 -27.76 13.66 20.09
C LEU A 159 -29.02 12.85 19.75
N ILE A 160 -29.38 11.85 20.57
CA ILE A 160 -30.63 11.10 20.45
C ILE A 160 -31.84 12.04 20.61
N ALA A 161 -31.84 12.88 21.66
CA ALA A 161 -32.93 13.81 21.92
C ALA A 161 -33.09 14.84 20.80
N GLU A 162 -31.99 15.37 20.28
CA GLU A 162 -31.99 16.29 19.14
C GLU A 162 -32.48 15.65 17.85
N THR A 163 -32.04 14.42 17.56
CA THR A 163 -32.49 13.67 16.38
C THR A 163 -33.99 13.46 16.44
N ARG A 164 -34.52 13.08 17.61
CA ARG A 164 -35.96 12.90 17.80
C ARG A 164 -36.72 14.21 17.55
N ARG A 165 -36.26 15.33 18.15
CA ARG A 165 -36.87 16.65 17.91
C ARG A 165 -36.84 17.05 16.44
N ALA A 166 -35.73 16.82 15.74
CA ALA A 166 -35.61 17.12 14.32
C ALA A 166 -36.62 16.35 13.47
N ILE A 167 -36.82 15.06 13.76
CA ILE A 167 -37.81 14.21 13.10
C ILE A 167 -39.23 14.68 13.42
N ASP A 168 -39.53 14.96 14.70
CA ASP A 168 -40.86 15.41 15.15
C ASP A 168 -41.25 16.77 14.53
N MET A 169 -40.26 17.64 14.27
CA MET A 169 -40.44 18.92 13.55
C MET A 169 -40.56 18.76 12.03
N GLY A 170 -40.43 17.54 11.50
CA GLY A 170 -40.52 17.26 10.07
C GLY A 170 -39.30 17.73 9.26
N LEU A 171 -38.13 17.90 9.89
CA LEU A 171 -36.91 18.25 9.16
C LEU A 171 -36.50 17.12 8.21
N LEU A 172 -36.25 17.48 6.95
CA LEU A 172 -35.75 16.55 5.95
C LEU A 172 -34.24 16.29 6.18
N PRO A 173 -33.73 15.08 5.87
CA PRO A 173 -32.29 14.77 6.00
C PRO A 173 -31.35 15.69 5.20
N GLU A 174 -31.89 16.38 4.20
CA GLU A 174 -31.16 17.31 3.33
C GLU A 174 -30.97 18.69 3.98
N ASN A 175 -31.73 19.01 5.03
CA ASN A 175 -31.68 20.31 5.69
C ASN A 175 -30.32 20.56 6.32
N GLN A 176 -29.89 21.82 6.36
CA GLN A 176 -28.60 22.21 6.94
C GLN A 176 -28.47 21.79 8.42
N GLU A 177 -29.55 21.91 9.19
CA GLU A 177 -29.60 21.47 10.60
C GLU A 177 -29.43 19.95 10.73
N ALA A 178 -30.03 19.18 9.82
CA ALA A 178 -29.88 17.73 9.78
C ALA A 178 -28.45 17.31 9.43
N GLN A 179 -27.81 18.01 8.49
CA GLN A 179 -26.41 17.80 8.12
C GLN A 179 -25.45 18.17 9.26
N ALA A 180 -25.73 19.25 9.98
CA ALA A 180 -24.93 19.63 11.16
C ALA A 180 -25.02 18.58 12.26
N LEU A 181 -26.22 18.04 12.51
CA LEU A 181 -26.43 16.94 13.45
C LEU A 181 -25.72 15.65 12.98
N ALA A 182 -25.71 15.38 11.68
CA ALA A 182 -24.96 14.26 11.10
C ALA A 182 -23.45 14.34 11.35
N TRP A 183 -22.83 15.51 11.19
CA TRP A 183 -21.40 15.69 11.50
C TRP A 183 -21.09 15.48 12.99
N ARG A 184 -21.99 15.90 13.89
CA ARG A 184 -21.84 15.62 15.33
C ARG A 184 -21.95 14.13 15.64
N TRP A 185 -22.84 13.39 14.96
CA TRP A 185 -22.90 11.93 15.06
C TRP A 185 -21.62 11.25 14.56
N ILE A 186 -21.05 11.72 13.44
CA ILE A 186 -19.77 11.21 12.91
C ILE A 186 -18.65 11.43 13.93
N GLN A 187 -18.58 12.64 14.51
CA GLN A 187 -17.58 12.98 15.51
C GLN A 187 -17.74 12.15 16.79
N HIS A 188 -18.98 12.00 17.28
CA HIS A 188 -19.26 11.14 18.44
C HIS A 188 -18.80 9.69 18.20
N MET A 189 -19.05 9.14 17.01
CA MET A 189 -18.63 7.78 16.66
C MET A 189 -17.10 7.67 16.56
N LYS A 190 -16.44 8.69 16.02
CA LYS A 190 -14.97 8.80 16.03
C LYS A 190 -14.42 8.81 17.47
N ASP A 191 -14.98 9.62 18.35
CA ASP A 191 -14.53 9.73 19.74
C ASP A 191 -14.82 8.45 20.54
N ALA A 192 -15.97 7.81 20.29
CA ALA A 192 -16.35 6.56 20.95
C ALA A 192 -15.48 5.37 20.53
N THR A 193 -14.90 5.41 19.33
CA THR A 193 -14.01 4.36 18.80
C THR A 193 -12.53 4.70 18.93
N GLY A 194 -12.18 5.88 19.46
CA GLY A 194 -10.79 6.34 19.50
C GLY A 194 -10.18 6.50 18.10
N ASP A 195 -10.98 6.92 17.12
CA ASP A 195 -10.63 7.01 15.69
C ASP A 195 -10.26 5.65 15.05
N ASN A 196 -10.68 4.54 15.66
CA ASN A 196 -10.46 3.21 15.13
C ASN A 196 -11.55 2.85 14.10
N ALA A 197 -11.24 3.08 12.81
CA ALA A 197 -12.13 2.79 11.70
C ALA A 197 -12.56 1.31 11.61
N ARG A 198 -11.69 0.36 11.99
CA ARG A 198 -12.05 -1.06 12.02
C ARG A 198 -13.15 -1.30 13.06
N LEU A 199 -12.97 -0.80 14.28
CA LEU A 199 -13.93 -0.91 15.37
C LEU A 199 -15.26 -0.24 15.02
N ALA A 200 -15.22 0.95 14.42
CA ALA A 200 -16.39 1.64 13.89
C ALA A 200 -17.19 0.78 12.91
N SER A 201 -16.50 0.13 11.97
CA SER A 201 -17.12 -0.78 11.00
C SER A 201 -17.76 -1.99 11.69
N SER A 202 -17.07 -2.58 12.67
CA SER A 202 -17.57 -3.74 13.42
C SER A 202 -18.82 -3.41 14.23
N LEU A 203 -18.84 -2.24 14.90
CA LEU A 203 -20.00 -1.76 15.64
C LEU A 203 -21.21 -1.50 14.73
N LYS A 204 -20.98 -0.88 13.56
CA LYS A 204 -22.05 -0.66 12.57
C LYS A 204 -22.64 -1.98 12.06
N SER A 205 -21.78 -2.92 11.67
CA SER A 205 -22.18 -4.26 11.23
C SER A 205 -22.97 -5.01 12.31
N MET A 206 -22.53 -4.93 13.57
CA MET A 206 -23.25 -5.50 14.70
C MET A 206 -24.66 -4.90 14.85
N GLN A 207 -24.80 -3.57 14.78
CA GLN A 207 -26.11 -2.90 14.90
C GLN A 207 -27.09 -3.26 13.76
N GLU A 208 -26.57 -3.53 12.57
CA GLU A 208 -27.37 -4.00 11.43
C GLU A 208 -27.86 -5.43 11.66
N GLN A 209 -26.98 -6.33 12.14
CA GLN A 209 -27.29 -7.75 12.37
C GLN A 209 -28.11 -8.01 13.64
N GLU A 210 -27.97 -7.16 14.66
CA GLU A 210 -28.64 -7.27 15.95
C GLU A 210 -29.54 -6.03 16.19
N PRO A 211 -30.77 -5.96 15.63
CA PRO A 211 -31.68 -4.83 15.81
C PRO A 211 -31.94 -4.47 17.28
N ARG A 212 -31.90 -5.48 18.16
CA ARG A 212 -32.03 -5.33 19.60
C ARG A 212 -30.97 -4.42 20.22
N ALA A 213 -29.75 -4.39 19.65
CA ALA A 213 -28.70 -3.50 20.11
C ALA A 213 -29.10 -2.02 19.95
N ARG A 214 -29.81 -1.67 18.88
CA ARG A 214 -30.29 -0.30 18.64
C ARG A 214 -31.37 0.10 19.65
N GLU A 215 -32.29 -0.82 19.97
CA GLU A 215 -33.35 -0.59 20.95
C GLU A 215 -32.79 -0.33 22.36
N ILE A 216 -31.79 -1.12 22.77
CA ILE A 216 -31.12 -0.97 24.08
C ILE A 216 -30.47 0.41 24.22
N ILE A 217 -29.91 0.93 23.14
CA ILE A 217 -29.23 2.24 23.10
C ILE A 217 -30.24 3.40 22.94
N GLY A 218 -31.52 3.10 22.70
CA GLY A 218 -32.59 4.10 22.54
C GLY A 218 -32.72 4.67 21.12
N PHE A 219 -32.24 3.92 20.12
CA PHE A 219 -32.15 4.32 18.72
C PHE A 219 -33.22 3.61 17.89
N THR A 220 -34.25 4.32 17.43
CA THR A 220 -35.31 3.70 16.61
C THR A 220 -34.84 3.48 15.17
N SER A 221 -35.50 2.58 14.45
CA SER A 221 -35.21 2.33 13.02
C SER A 221 -35.38 3.58 12.16
N ASP A 222 -36.36 4.43 12.47
CA ASP A 222 -36.59 5.68 11.76
C ASP A 222 -35.49 6.70 12.03
N MET A 223 -35.02 6.81 13.28
CA MET A 223 -33.86 7.64 13.62
C MET A 223 -32.62 7.17 12.88
N HIS A 224 -32.38 5.86 12.83
CA HIS A 224 -31.24 5.30 12.11
C HIS A 224 -31.27 5.63 10.62
N ARG A 225 -32.42 5.42 9.96
CA ARG A 225 -32.59 5.76 8.55
C ARG A 225 -32.39 7.26 8.31
N TRP A 226 -32.99 8.10 9.15
CA TRP A 226 -32.87 9.55 9.04
C TRP A 226 -31.42 10.02 9.20
N ILE A 227 -30.70 9.54 10.22
CA ILE A 227 -29.29 9.89 10.44
C ILE A 227 -28.41 9.39 9.29
N SER A 228 -28.62 8.16 8.82
CA SER A 228 -27.85 7.60 7.69
C SER A 228 -28.01 8.47 6.44
N LEU A 229 -29.24 8.87 6.10
CA LEU A 229 -29.51 9.78 4.99
C LEU A 229 -28.90 11.17 5.22
N SER A 230 -28.97 11.71 6.44
CA SER A 230 -28.39 13.00 6.78
C SER A 230 -26.87 12.98 6.63
N ILE A 231 -26.20 11.89 7.03
CA ILE A 231 -24.76 11.66 6.82
C ILE A 231 -24.43 11.62 5.33
N THR A 232 -25.18 10.85 4.54
CA THR A 232 -24.97 10.76 3.09
C THR A 232 -25.13 12.11 2.41
N ASN A 233 -26.14 12.91 2.77
CA ASN A 233 -26.33 14.25 2.23
C ASN A 233 -25.25 15.24 2.70
N ALA A 234 -24.83 15.17 3.97
CA ALA A 234 -23.75 15.99 4.50
C ALA A 234 -22.43 15.72 3.76
N ARG A 235 -22.12 14.45 3.47
CA ARG A 235 -20.95 14.08 2.65
C ARG A 235 -21.09 14.45 1.19
N ALA A 236 -22.27 14.23 0.60
CA ALA A 236 -22.54 14.60 -0.78
C ALA A 236 -22.17 16.07 -1.02
N LYS A 237 -22.52 16.97 -0.08
CA LYS A 237 -22.20 18.41 -0.13
C LYS A 237 -20.70 18.72 -0.28
N LEU A 238 -19.79 17.85 0.16
CA LEU A 238 -18.35 18.03 -0.04
C LEU A 238 -17.97 17.93 -1.52
N PHE A 239 -18.69 17.12 -2.31
CA PHE A 239 -18.47 17.01 -3.75
C PHE A 239 -18.90 18.26 -4.53
N ALA A 240 -19.75 19.12 -3.97
CA ALA A 240 -20.23 20.33 -4.65
C ALA A 240 -19.08 21.29 -5.04
N LYS A 241 -17.92 21.21 -4.37
CA LYS A 241 -16.72 21.99 -4.71
C LYS A 241 -16.06 21.56 -6.04
N TYR A 242 -16.33 20.33 -6.48
CA TYR A 242 -15.65 19.68 -7.62
C TYR A 242 -16.58 19.43 -8.82
N LEU A 243 -17.89 19.56 -8.60
CA LEU A 243 -18.92 19.16 -9.54
C LEU A 243 -19.76 20.36 -9.99
N SER A 244 -20.22 20.33 -11.23
CA SER A 244 -21.30 21.22 -11.67
C SER A 244 -22.60 20.89 -10.92
N PRO A 245 -23.58 21.81 -10.86
CA PRO A 245 -24.84 21.55 -10.16
C PRO A 245 -25.58 20.29 -10.64
N ALA A 246 -25.52 19.99 -11.95
CA ALA A 246 -26.15 18.79 -12.52
C ALA A 246 -25.39 17.50 -12.14
N GLU A 247 -24.06 17.51 -12.23
CA GLU A 247 -23.22 16.39 -11.81
C GLU A 247 -23.38 16.12 -10.30
N PHE A 248 -23.43 17.17 -9.49
CA PHE A 248 -23.63 17.08 -8.05
C PHE A 248 -24.94 16.38 -7.71
N GLU A 249 -26.05 16.77 -8.34
CA GLU A 249 -27.36 16.16 -8.07
C GLU A 249 -27.42 14.71 -8.53
N GLU A 250 -26.75 14.37 -9.64
CA GLU A 250 -26.60 12.99 -10.09
C GLU A 250 -25.81 12.13 -9.09
N VAL A 251 -24.65 12.62 -8.67
CA VAL A 251 -23.79 11.94 -7.69
C VAL A 251 -24.52 11.77 -6.36
N ARG A 252 -25.17 12.82 -5.86
CA ARG A 252 -25.96 12.77 -4.62
C ARG A 252 -27.04 11.69 -4.67
N ARG A 253 -27.78 11.61 -5.78
CA ARG A 253 -28.85 10.62 -5.96
C ARG A 253 -28.30 9.19 -5.94
N ARG A 254 -27.20 8.95 -6.65
CA ARG A 254 -26.51 7.65 -6.69
C ARG A 254 -25.94 7.24 -5.35
N MET A 255 -25.28 8.17 -4.67
CA MET A 255 -24.76 7.95 -3.31
C MET A 255 -25.85 7.52 -2.34
N ILE A 256 -27.03 8.14 -2.42
CA ILE A 256 -28.18 7.76 -1.59
C ILE A 256 -28.70 6.37 -1.97
N ALA A 257 -28.82 6.07 -3.27
CA ALA A 257 -29.33 4.79 -3.75
C ALA A 257 -28.46 3.60 -3.33
N HIS A 258 -27.14 3.80 -3.22
CA HIS A 258 -26.15 2.76 -2.93
C HIS A 258 -25.51 2.87 -1.53
N ALA A 259 -26.03 3.73 -0.66
CA ALA A 259 -25.43 3.97 0.67
C ALA A 259 -25.34 2.69 1.54
N ASP A 260 -26.34 1.82 1.44
CA ASP A 260 -26.45 0.60 2.25
C ASP A 260 -25.65 -0.59 1.66
N ASP A 261 -25.12 -0.46 0.44
CA ASP A 261 -24.35 -1.53 -0.23
C ASP A 261 -22.87 -1.56 0.22
N TRP A 262 -22.34 -0.43 0.69
CA TRP A 262 -20.94 -0.27 1.08
C TRP A 262 -20.55 -0.98 2.39
N PRO A 263 -21.31 -0.86 3.51
CA PRO A 263 -20.92 -1.47 4.77
C PRO A 263 -20.72 -3.01 4.70
N PRO A 264 -21.63 -3.77 4.06
CA PRO A 264 -21.42 -5.21 3.87
C PRO A 264 -20.18 -5.53 3.04
N LEU A 265 -19.86 -4.71 2.03
CA LEU A 265 -18.65 -4.90 1.22
C LEU A 265 -17.37 -4.67 2.05
N PHE A 266 -17.33 -3.60 2.85
CA PHE A 266 -16.21 -3.33 3.75
C PHE A 266 -15.98 -4.48 4.73
N ALA A 267 -17.06 -4.99 5.35
CA ALA A 267 -16.98 -6.11 6.28
C ALA A 267 -16.40 -7.39 5.63
N GLN A 268 -16.83 -7.71 4.40
CA GLN A 268 -16.31 -8.86 3.66
C GLN A 268 -14.83 -8.71 3.30
N VAL A 269 -14.39 -7.52 2.87
CA VAL A 269 -12.98 -7.25 2.58
C VAL A 269 -12.15 -7.37 3.86
N ARG A 270 -12.60 -6.79 4.98
CA ARG A 270 -11.91 -6.91 6.28
C ARG A 270 -11.82 -8.34 6.77
N ALA A 271 -12.85 -9.15 6.59
CA ALA A 271 -12.82 -10.56 6.94
C ALA A 271 -11.71 -11.31 6.18
N ARG A 272 -11.53 -11.01 4.89
CA ARG A 272 -10.43 -11.57 4.08
C ARG A 272 -9.06 -11.11 4.55
N MET A 273 -8.92 -9.81 4.89
CA MET A 273 -7.68 -9.27 5.45
C MET A 273 -7.33 -9.94 6.78
N ALA A 274 -8.30 -10.11 7.69
CA ALA A 274 -8.10 -10.75 8.99
C ALA A 274 -7.72 -12.24 8.85
N ALA A 275 -8.21 -12.91 7.79
CA ALA A 275 -7.82 -14.27 7.46
C ALA A 275 -6.43 -14.39 6.80
N GLY A 276 -5.76 -13.26 6.53
CA GLY A 276 -4.46 -13.24 5.83
C GLY A 276 -4.55 -13.68 4.37
N ALA A 277 -5.70 -13.49 3.72
CA ALA A 277 -5.91 -13.89 2.33
C ALA A 277 -4.99 -13.10 1.37
N ASP A 278 -4.41 -13.80 0.40
CA ASP A 278 -3.61 -13.16 -0.65
C ASP A 278 -4.49 -12.32 -1.58
N VAL A 279 -3.94 -11.23 -2.12
CA VAL A 279 -4.69 -10.32 -2.98
C VAL A 279 -5.13 -10.98 -4.30
N THR A 280 -4.48 -12.06 -4.72
CA THR A 280 -4.82 -12.85 -5.91
C THR A 280 -5.84 -13.96 -5.65
N ASP A 281 -6.26 -14.19 -4.40
CA ASP A 281 -7.30 -15.17 -4.04
C ASP A 281 -8.59 -14.88 -4.85
N PRO A 282 -9.19 -15.87 -5.53
CA PRO A 282 -10.42 -15.69 -6.30
C PRO A 282 -11.56 -15.00 -5.54
N ALA A 283 -11.68 -15.23 -4.23
CA ALA A 283 -12.69 -14.57 -3.39
C ALA A 283 -12.35 -13.09 -3.15
N VAL A 284 -11.07 -12.75 -3.02
CA VAL A 284 -10.60 -11.36 -2.90
C VAL A 284 -10.75 -10.63 -4.25
N GLN A 285 -10.45 -11.32 -5.35
CA GLN A 285 -10.65 -10.83 -6.72
C GLN A 285 -12.12 -10.52 -7.03
N ALA A 286 -13.05 -11.37 -6.57
CA ALA A 286 -14.49 -11.11 -6.70
C ALA A 286 -14.93 -9.87 -5.90
N LEU A 287 -14.39 -9.67 -4.69
CA LEU A 287 -14.65 -8.47 -3.89
C LEU A 287 -14.06 -7.21 -4.54
N ALA A 288 -12.88 -7.31 -5.16
CA ALA A 288 -12.26 -6.23 -5.92
C ALA A 288 -13.10 -5.79 -7.13
N SER A 289 -13.61 -6.73 -7.92
CA SER A 289 -14.53 -6.43 -9.02
C SER A 289 -15.79 -5.74 -8.50
N ARG A 290 -16.42 -6.31 -7.46
CA ARG A 290 -17.62 -5.74 -6.84
C ARG A 290 -17.38 -4.33 -6.30
N TRP A 291 -16.18 -4.05 -5.79
CA TRP A 291 -15.79 -2.72 -5.36
C TRP A 291 -15.76 -1.71 -6.51
N GLN A 292 -15.16 -2.08 -7.65
CA GLN A 292 -15.13 -1.20 -8.83
C GLN A 292 -16.53 -0.93 -9.36
N ASP A 293 -17.37 -1.96 -9.43
CA ASP A 293 -18.75 -1.83 -9.90
C ASP A 293 -19.58 -0.95 -8.97
N LEU A 294 -19.50 -1.20 -7.65
CA LEU A 294 -20.23 -0.38 -6.67
C LEU A 294 -19.73 1.07 -6.66
N PHE A 295 -18.43 1.31 -6.82
CA PHE A 295 -17.89 2.67 -6.95
C PHE A 295 -18.47 3.39 -8.17
N ARG A 296 -18.49 2.71 -9.31
CA ARG A 296 -19.08 3.23 -10.54
C ARG A 296 -20.55 3.58 -10.35
N ASP A 297 -21.34 2.65 -9.80
CA ASP A 297 -22.77 2.81 -9.60
C ASP A 297 -23.10 3.93 -8.60
N SER A 298 -22.29 4.05 -7.54
CA SER A 298 -22.48 5.03 -6.46
C SER A 298 -22.12 6.47 -6.85
N TYR A 299 -21.26 6.68 -7.85
CA TYR A 299 -20.69 7.99 -8.12
C TYR A 299 -20.77 8.44 -9.58
N CYS A 300 -20.20 7.69 -10.52
CA CYS A 300 -19.87 8.25 -11.84
C CYS A 300 -20.51 7.56 -13.04
N GLY A 301 -21.08 6.36 -12.88
CA GLY A 301 -21.48 5.53 -14.02
C GLY A 301 -20.30 5.34 -14.98
N ASP A 302 -20.56 5.34 -16.29
CA ASP A 302 -19.51 5.20 -17.31
C ASP A 302 -18.83 6.54 -17.69
N ASP A 303 -19.07 7.62 -16.93
CA ASP A 303 -18.44 8.93 -17.17
C ASP A 303 -17.05 9.00 -16.52
N ALA A 304 -16.01 8.79 -17.33
CA ALA A 304 -14.61 8.85 -16.90
C ALA A 304 -14.16 10.24 -16.42
N ALA A 305 -14.77 11.33 -16.92
CA ALA A 305 -14.43 12.68 -16.47
C ALA A 305 -15.01 12.94 -15.07
N LEU A 306 -16.24 12.49 -14.83
CA LEU A 306 -16.88 12.51 -13.52
C LEU A 306 -16.13 11.60 -12.53
N GLU A 307 -15.77 10.39 -12.93
CA GLU A 307 -14.95 9.46 -12.12
C GLU A 307 -13.65 10.13 -11.64
N SER A 308 -12.95 10.83 -12.55
CA SER A 308 -11.75 11.57 -12.19
C SER A 308 -12.02 12.67 -11.15
N LYS A 309 -13.13 13.43 -11.27
CA LYS A 309 -13.52 14.45 -10.29
C LYS A 309 -13.84 13.84 -8.91
N ILE A 310 -14.51 12.70 -8.89
CA ILE A 310 -14.83 11.97 -7.65
C ILE A 310 -13.56 11.48 -6.96
N HIS A 311 -12.62 10.91 -7.71
CA HIS A 311 -11.32 10.52 -7.15
C HIS A 311 -10.53 11.70 -6.59
N ILE A 312 -10.62 12.89 -7.19
CA ILE A 312 -10.01 14.11 -6.64
C ILE A 312 -10.64 14.42 -5.28
N ALA A 313 -11.98 14.50 -5.22
CA ALA A 313 -12.69 14.82 -3.99
C ALA A 313 -12.30 13.88 -2.83
N PHE A 314 -12.20 12.56 -3.08
CA PHE A 314 -11.74 11.59 -2.07
C PHE A 314 -10.31 11.80 -1.59
N ARG A 315 -9.40 12.36 -2.42
CA ARG A 315 -8.02 12.66 -2.03
C ARG A 315 -7.90 13.97 -1.26
N THR A 316 -8.77 14.93 -1.56
CA THR A 316 -8.68 16.30 -1.04
C THR A 316 -9.56 16.57 0.17
N GLU A 317 -10.63 15.78 0.37
CA GLU A 317 -11.58 15.93 1.47
C GLU A 317 -11.45 14.73 2.44
N PRO A 318 -10.63 14.82 3.51
CA PRO A 318 -10.45 13.75 4.49
C PRO A 318 -11.78 13.28 5.11
N ASP A 319 -12.73 14.20 5.28
CA ASP A 319 -14.04 13.96 5.89
C ASP A 319 -14.94 13.01 5.07
N LEU A 320 -14.63 12.76 3.80
CA LEU A 320 -15.30 11.72 3.01
C LEU A 320 -14.97 10.31 3.51
N SER A 321 -13.84 10.12 4.19
CA SER A 321 -13.38 8.82 4.69
C SER A 321 -13.61 8.62 6.19
N VAL A 322 -13.90 9.69 6.94
CA VAL A 322 -14.09 9.65 8.41
C VAL A 322 -15.40 8.94 8.77
N GLY A 323 -15.34 8.01 9.72
CA GLY A 323 -16.54 7.42 10.34
C GLY A 323 -17.34 6.44 9.47
N VAL A 324 -16.79 6.01 8.33
CA VAL A 324 -17.38 4.98 7.43
C VAL A 324 -16.69 3.62 7.51
N GLY A 325 -15.71 3.49 8.39
CA GLY A 325 -14.90 2.27 8.46
C GLY A 325 -13.99 2.10 7.25
N LEU A 326 -13.62 3.20 6.59
CA LEU A 326 -12.56 3.26 5.57
C LEU A 326 -11.27 3.70 6.25
N ASP A 327 -10.22 2.90 6.13
CA ASP A 327 -8.87 3.22 6.56
C ASP A 327 -7.87 2.89 5.45
N MET A 328 -6.66 3.44 5.57
CA MET A 328 -5.61 3.21 4.59
C MET A 328 -5.29 1.72 4.38
N PRO A 329 -5.20 0.86 5.42
CA PRO A 329 -4.98 -0.57 5.23
C PRO A 329 -6.02 -1.26 4.33
N LEU A 330 -7.31 -0.98 4.53
CA LEU A 330 -8.37 -1.55 3.69
C LEU A 330 -8.29 -1.03 2.26
N ILE A 331 -8.08 0.28 2.09
CA ILE A 331 -7.94 0.91 0.77
C ILE A 331 -6.76 0.29 0.00
N LEU A 332 -5.64 0.07 0.66
CA LEU A 332 -4.45 -0.53 0.05
C LEU A 332 -4.67 -1.98 -0.34
N PHE A 333 -5.31 -2.75 0.53
CA PHE A 333 -5.60 -4.15 0.25
C PHE A 333 -6.49 -4.29 -0.97
N ILE A 334 -7.58 -3.51 -1.05
CA ILE A 334 -8.49 -3.58 -2.19
C ILE A 334 -7.84 -3.03 -3.47
N GLN A 335 -7.02 -1.98 -3.39
CA GLN A 335 -6.26 -1.50 -4.54
C GLN A 335 -5.30 -2.57 -5.08
N LYS A 336 -4.54 -3.24 -4.20
CA LYS A 336 -3.67 -4.37 -4.59
C LYS A 336 -4.45 -5.50 -5.26
N ALA A 337 -5.64 -5.83 -4.74
CA ALA A 337 -6.52 -6.83 -5.34
C ALA A 337 -7.04 -6.41 -6.73
N ILE A 338 -7.49 -5.16 -6.89
CA ILE A 338 -7.93 -4.61 -8.19
C ILE A 338 -6.79 -4.64 -9.21
N LEU A 339 -5.55 -4.40 -8.79
CA LEU A 339 -4.38 -4.46 -9.67
C LEU A 339 -4.08 -5.87 -10.15
N ALA A 340 -4.14 -6.85 -9.26
CA ALA A 340 -4.02 -8.25 -9.63
C ALA A 340 -5.14 -8.68 -10.61
N LEU A 341 -6.36 -8.13 -10.45
CA LEU A 341 -7.49 -8.36 -11.35
C LEU A 341 -7.23 -7.80 -12.75
N ASN A 342 -6.72 -6.56 -12.82
CA ASN A 342 -6.47 -5.84 -14.07
C ASN A 342 -5.19 -6.30 -14.78
N GLY A 343 -4.24 -6.90 -14.05
CA GLY A 343 -2.98 -7.43 -14.58
C GLY A 343 -3.14 -8.54 -15.64
N ALA A 344 -4.33 -9.12 -15.78
CA ALA A 344 -4.64 -10.10 -16.83
C ALA A 344 -4.88 -9.49 -18.23
N LYS A 345 -4.95 -8.16 -18.38
CA LYS A 345 -5.09 -7.48 -19.68
C LYS A 345 -3.77 -6.84 -20.12
N GLN A 346 -2.82 -7.67 -20.53
CA GLN A 346 -1.53 -7.20 -21.04
C GLN A 346 -1.69 -6.58 -22.44
N LYS A 347 -1.77 -5.24 -22.52
CA LYS A 347 -1.50 -4.52 -23.77
C LYS A 347 -0.02 -4.70 -24.12
N SER A 348 0.27 -4.82 -25.42
CA SER A 348 1.64 -5.04 -25.93
C SER A 348 2.64 -4.08 -25.29
N ILE A 349 3.65 -4.65 -24.63
CA ILE A 349 4.75 -3.95 -23.93
C ILE A 349 5.48 -2.99 -24.89
N ASN A 350 5.41 -3.19 -26.22
CA ASN A 350 6.18 -2.42 -27.21
C ASN A 350 5.36 -1.48 -28.10
N ALA A 351 4.05 -1.31 -27.84
CA ALA A 351 3.24 -0.33 -28.57
C ALA A 351 3.37 1.07 -27.94
N GLY A 352 3.64 2.10 -28.75
CA GLY A 352 3.45 3.50 -28.34
C GLY A 352 1.97 3.91 -28.45
N PRO A 353 1.48 4.87 -27.64
CA PRO A 353 2.17 5.67 -26.62
C PRO A 353 2.40 4.92 -25.29
N LYS A 354 3.53 5.24 -24.62
CA LYS A 354 3.87 4.71 -23.29
C LYS A 354 3.17 5.51 -22.18
N PRO A 355 2.34 4.90 -21.32
CA PRO A 355 1.62 5.61 -20.25
C PRO A 355 2.56 6.35 -19.29
N SER A 356 3.69 5.74 -18.91
CA SER A 356 4.71 6.36 -18.05
C SER A 356 5.31 7.62 -18.67
N ALA A 357 5.69 7.59 -19.95
CA ALA A 357 6.26 8.72 -20.67
C ALA A 357 5.27 9.88 -20.79
N GLN A 358 4.00 9.59 -21.12
CA GLN A 358 2.93 10.59 -21.14
C GLN A 358 2.73 11.23 -19.76
N ARG A 359 2.74 10.43 -18.70
CA ARG A 359 2.60 10.93 -17.32
C ARG A 359 3.76 11.83 -16.92
N VAL A 360 5.00 11.43 -17.21
CA VAL A 360 6.20 12.24 -16.92
C VAL A 360 6.14 13.58 -17.64
N ALA A 361 5.78 13.59 -18.94
CA ALA A 361 5.60 14.84 -19.69
C ALA A 361 4.48 15.71 -19.11
N THR A 362 3.37 15.10 -18.68
CA THR A 362 2.25 15.79 -18.03
C THR A 362 2.67 16.44 -16.71
N LEU A 363 3.49 15.77 -15.90
CA LEU A 363 4.01 16.32 -14.65
C LEU A 363 4.99 17.48 -14.89
N ARG A 364 5.83 17.42 -15.94
CA ARG A 364 6.66 18.57 -16.36
C ARG A 364 5.79 19.75 -16.82
N ALA A 365 4.70 19.48 -17.53
CA ALA A 365 3.76 20.51 -17.96
C ALA A 365 3.02 21.16 -16.78
N ALA A 366 2.57 20.35 -15.82
CA ALA A 366 1.95 20.83 -14.59
C ALA A 366 2.93 21.68 -13.75
N HIS A 367 4.22 21.32 -13.72
CA HIS A 367 5.26 22.13 -13.07
C HIS A 367 5.32 23.55 -13.63
N GLN A 368 5.18 23.72 -14.95
CA GLN A 368 5.18 25.05 -15.57
C GLN A 368 3.98 25.93 -15.16
N LEU A 369 2.94 25.35 -14.55
CA LEU A 369 1.72 26.06 -14.13
C LEU A 369 1.59 26.23 -12.62
N LEU A 370 2.10 25.28 -11.84
CA LEU A 370 1.85 25.20 -10.39
C LEU A 370 2.98 25.73 -9.53
N ASP A 371 4.22 25.68 -9.99
CA ASP A 371 5.37 25.95 -9.12
C ASP A 371 5.98 27.32 -9.36
N ASP A 372 6.29 27.97 -8.25
CA ASP A 372 7.06 29.20 -8.20
C ASP A 372 8.02 29.14 -6.99
N PRO A 373 9.35 29.24 -7.17
CA PRO A 373 10.05 29.32 -8.45
C PRO A 373 10.01 28.01 -9.26
N LEU A 374 10.17 28.12 -10.58
CA LEU A 374 10.39 26.97 -11.45
C LEU A 374 11.76 26.33 -11.16
N ILE A 375 11.78 25.00 -11.08
CA ILE A 375 12.99 24.18 -10.91
C ILE A 375 13.56 23.84 -12.28
N LEU A 376 12.68 23.48 -13.22
CA LEU A 376 13.00 23.17 -14.60
C LEU A 376 12.19 24.06 -15.53
N GLU A 377 12.86 24.91 -16.31
CA GLU A 377 12.24 25.65 -17.40
C GLU A 377 12.08 24.74 -18.63
N ASP A 378 10.89 24.18 -18.79
CA ASP A 378 10.51 23.37 -19.95
C ASP A 378 9.35 24.03 -20.70
N ARG A 379 9.70 25.05 -21.49
CA ARG A 379 8.74 25.86 -22.27
C ARG A 379 7.97 25.05 -23.34
N LEU A 380 8.43 23.83 -23.62
CA LEU A 380 7.79 22.93 -24.58
C LEU A 380 6.92 21.86 -23.89
N ALA A 381 6.99 21.72 -22.56
CA ALA A 381 6.30 20.67 -21.80
C ALA A 381 4.79 20.63 -22.05
N LEU A 382 4.14 21.78 -22.12
CA LEU A 382 2.70 21.87 -22.39
C LEU A 382 2.39 21.52 -23.85
N LYS A 383 3.11 22.14 -24.79
CA LYS A 383 2.88 21.99 -26.24
C LYS A 383 3.08 20.54 -26.71
N ILE A 384 4.12 19.86 -26.22
CA ILE A 384 4.46 18.50 -26.67
C ILE A 384 3.39 17.46 -26.28
N LEU A 385 2.48 17.77 -25.35
CA LEU A 385 1.36 16.88 -25.00
C LEU A 385 0.27 16.82 -26.07
N GLY A 386 0.25 17.77 -27.01
CA GLY A 386 -0.83 17.99 -27.96
C GLY A 386 -2.00 18.76 -27.34
N SER A 387 -2.83 19.39 -28.20
CA SER A 387 -3.86 20.36 -27.81
C SER A 387 -4.85 19.82 -26.77
N THR A 388 -5.31 18.57 -26.89
CA THR A 388 -6.26 17.97 -25.95
C THR A 388 -5.69 17.82 -24.54
N ASN A 389 -4.48 17.27 -24.42
CA ASN A 389 -3.85 17.03 -23.12
C ASN A 389 -3.33 18.34 -22.51
N GLU A 390 -2.82 19.26 -23.33
CA GLU A 390 -2.47 20.61 -22.87
C GLU A 390 -3.69 21.31 -22.27
N ALA A 391 -4.82 21.29 -22.97
CA ALA A 391 -6.07 21.87 -22.47
C ALA A 391 -6.52 21.21 -21.16
N ALA A 392 -6.41 19.88 -21.06
CA ALA A 392 -6.74 19.16 -19.82
C ALA A 392 -5.90 19.63 -18.63
N VAL A 393 -4.56 19.71 -18.79
CA VAL A 393 -3.65 20.17 -17.73
C VAL A 393 -3.92 21.62 -17.34
N ARG A 394 -4.15 22.50 -18.33
CA ARG A 394 -4.46 23.93 -18.08
C ARG A 394 -5.81 24.15 -17.41
N SER A 395 -6.81 23.34 -17.77
CA SER A 395 -8.17 23.48 -17.23
C SER A 395 -8.26 23.12 -15.75
N ASN A 396 -7.37 22.23 -15.28
CA ASN A 396 -7.37 21.78 -13.89
C ASN A 396 -5.95 21.43 -13.40
N PRO A 397 -5.06 22.42 -13.21
CA PRO A 397 -3.70 22.17 -12.76
C PRO A 397 -3.68 21.59 -11.34
N GLY A 398 -4.67 21.90 -10.50
CA GLY A 398 -4.79 21.39 -9.12
C GLY A 398 -4.84 19.86 -9.01
N LEU A 399 -5.17 19.14 -10.09
CA LEU A 399 -5.06 17.68 -10.18
C LEU A 399 -3.64 17.16 -9.85
N TYR A 400 -2.62 18.00 -10.01
CA TYR A 400 -1.22 17.64 -9.83
C TYR A 400 -0.58 18.31 -8.59
N ASP A 401 -1.40 18.79 -7.64
CA ASP A 401 -0.92 19.49 -6.44
C ASP A 401 -1.20 18.75 -5.12
N ASP A 402 -1.90 17.60 -5.15
CA ASP A 402 -2.00 16.73 -3.97
C ASP A 402 -0.61 16.20 -3.54
N PRO A 403 -0.40 15.83 -2.26
CA PRO A 403 0.93 15.47 -1.76
C PRO A 403 1.65 14.38 -2.57
N LEU A 404 0.94 13.36 -3.07
CA LEU A 404 1.55 12.30 -3.86
C LEU A 404 1.91 12.80 -5.27
N SER A 405 0.98 13.50 -5.93
CA SER A 405 1.22 14.06 -7.27
C SER A 405 2.33 15.11 -7.26
N LYS A 406 2.36 15.96 -6.23
CA LYS A 406 3.44 16.92 -5.99
C LYS A 406 4.78 16.23 -5.75
N GLY A 407 4.80 15.16 -4.96
CA GLY A 407 5.99 14.35 -4.77
C GLY A 407 6.55 13.76 -6.07
N LEU A 408 5.68 13.19 -6.91
CA LEU A 408 6.04 12.68 -8.23
C LEU A 408 6.50 13.79 -9.18
N ARG A 409 5.80 14.92 -9.19
CA ARG A 409 6.14 16.09 -10.01
C ARG A 409 7.52 16.63 -9.65
N MET A 410 7.79 16.81 -8.36
CA MET A 410 9.10 17.23 -7.85
C MET A 410 10.20 16.24 -8.21
N SER A 411 9.95 14.93 -8.02
CA SER A 411 10.89 13.88 -8.44
C SER A 411 11.26 13.99 -9.92
N VAL A 412 10.26 14.18 -10.80
CA VAL A 412 10.45 14.30 -12.25
C VAL A 412 11.25 15.54 -12.65
N VAL A 413 10.96 16.71 -12.07
CA VAL A 413 11.61 17.96 -12.49
C VAL A 413 12.99 18.12 -11.87
N VAL A 414 13.18 17.70 -10.63
CA VAL A 414 14.49 17.72 -9.95
C VAL A 414 15.47 16.77 -10.63
N ARG A 415 15.06 15.53 -10.96
CA ARG A 415 15.97 14.60 -11.67
C ARG A 415 16.38 15.09 -13.05
N SER A 416 15.44 15.71 -13.78
CA SER A 416 15.73 16.28 -15.10
C SER A 416 16.67 17.47 -14.97
N ARG A 417 16.40 18.38 -14.02
CA ARG A 417 17.24 19.54 -13.75
C ARG A 417 18.66 19.16 -13.33
N PHE A 418 18.80 18.17 -12.44
CA PHE A 418 20.10 17.68 -12.00
C PHE A 418 20.91 17.10 -13.16
N ALA A 419 20.29 16.24 -13.99
CA ALA A 419 20.97 15.69 -15.16
C ALA A 419 21.39 16.79 -16.17
N GLU A 420 20.56 17.81 -16.35
CA GLU A 420 20.90 18.97 -17.20
C GLU A 420 22.06 19.78 -16.62
N ASP A 421 22.09 20.02 -15.30
CA ASP A 421 23.19 20.75 -14.68
C ASP A 421 24.52 19.97 -14.76
N GLU A 422 24.51 18.66 -14.51
CA GLU A 422 25.70 17.82 -14.68
C GLU A 422 26.15 17.73 -16.14
N TRP A 423 25.20 17.65 -17.08
CA TRP A 423 25.51 17.75 -18.51
C TRP A 423 26.17 19.10 -18.85
N GLN A 424 25.66 20.22 -18.32
CA GLN A 424 26.28 21.53 -18.58
C GLN A 424 27.70 21.61 -18.02
N LYS A 425 27.97 21.02 -16.86
CA LYS A 425 29.34 20.91 -16.30
C LYS A 425 30.24 20.07 -17.21
N ALA A 426 29.78 18.92 -17.68
CA ALA A 426 30.52 18.10 -18.64
C ALA A 426 30.78 18.85 -19.95
N ALA A 427 29.77 19.56 -20.45
CA ALA A 427 29.85 20.35 -21.68
C ALA A 427 30.84 21.52 -21.59
N GLN A 428 31.01 22.12 -20.40
CA GLN A 428 32.05 23.12 -20.11
C GLN A 428 33.47 22.51 -20.12
N ASN A 429 33.59 21.21 -19.83
CA ASN A 429 34.82 20.42 -19.91
C ASN A 429 35.01 19.75 -21.30
N ASP A 430 34.55 20.41 -22.38
CA ASP A 430 34.68 19.99 -23.78
C ASP A 430 34.04 18.62 -24.15
N VAL A 431 33.13 18.08 -23.33
CA VAL A 431 32.32 16.92 -23.71
C VAL A 431 31.27 17.32 -24.75
N ARG A 432 31.33 16.76 -25.97
CA ARG A 432 30.47 17.19 -27.10
C ARG A 432 29.32 16.26 -27.42
N GLN A 433 29.28 15.07 -26.82
CA GLN A 433 28.26 14.06 -27.07
C GLN A 433 27.34 13.94 -25.86
N TYR A 434 26.04 14.15 -26.10
CA TYR A 434 25.02 13.94 -25.08
C TYR A 434 24.07 12.83 -25.53
N VAL A 435 23.91 11.81 -24.71
CA VAL A 435 23.06 10.66 -25.01
C VAL A 435 21.94 10.59 -23.98
N ILE A 436 20.70 10.71 -24.44
CA ILE A 436 19.50 10.60 -23.63
C ILE A 436 18.94 9.19 -23.83
N LEU A 437 19.10 8.34 -22.82
CA LEU A 437 18.67 6.95 -22.80
C LEU A 437 17.21 6.87 -22.30
N GLY A 438 16.33 6.27 -23.10
CA GLY A 438 14.88 6.25 -22.87
C GLY A 438 14.27 7.65 -22.99
N ALA A 439 14.54 8.31 -24.11
CA ALA A 439 14.22 9.72 -24.32
C ALA A 439 12.73 10.07 -24.24
N GLY A 440 11.81 9.12 -24.43
CA GLY A 440 10.37 9.32 -24.29
C GLY A 440 9.86 10.62 -24.93
N LEU A 441 9.28 11.49 -24.11
CA LEU A 441 8.89 12.85 -24.49
C LEU A 441 9.82 13.92 -23.89
N ASP A 442 11.08 13.61 -23.58
CA ASP A 442 12.09 14.60 -23.18
C ASP A 442 12.18 15.73 -24.21
N THR A 443 12.27 16.97 -23.76
CA THR A 443 12.28 18.17 -24.60
C THR A 443 13.65 18.84 -24.70
N TYR A 444 14.69 18.34 -24.02
CA TYR A 444 16.00 18.98 -23.92
C TYR A 444 16.56 19.35 -25.30
N ALA A 445 16.62 18.39 -26.22
CA ALA A 445 17.21 18.60 -27.54
C ALA A 445 16.55 19.77 -28.29
N TYR A 446 15.26 20.00 -28.06
CA TYR A 446 14.42 20.99 -28.75
C TYR A 446 14.40 22.34 -28.01
N ARG A 447 14.98 22.42 -26.80
CA ARG A 447 15.06 23.64 -26.00
C ARG A 447 16.33 24.42 -26.35
N GLY A 448 16.22 25.24 -27.40
CA GLY A 448 17.30 26.13 -27.84
C GLY A 448 18.17 25.53 -28.94
N ASN A 449 19.30 26.17 -29.24
CA ASN A 449 20.20 25.77 -30.31
C ASN A 449 21.51 25.19 -29.75
N HIS A 450 21.88 23.99 -30.18
CA HIS A 450 23.09 23.28 -29.73
C HIS A 450 24.07 23.02 -30.88
N PRO A 451 24.58 24.05 -31.58
CA PRO A 451 25.25 23.90 -32.88
C PRO A 451 26.57 23.13 -32.82
N THR A 452 27.23 23.06 -31.66
CA THR A 452 28.51 22.39 -31.45
C THR A 452 28.40 21.02 -30.77
N ARG A 453 27.18 20.55 -30.47
CA ARG A 453 26.93 19.31 -29.73
C ARG A 453 26.28 18.26 -30.64
N ARG A 454 26.56 17.00 -30.36
CA ARG A 454 25.88 15.84 -30.96
C ARG A 454 24.97 15.22 -29.91
N ILE A 455 23.67 15.35 -30.09
CA ILE A 455 22.66 14.84 -29.16
C ILE A 455 22.08 13.55 -29.76
N PHE A 456 22.02 12.51 -28.97
CA PHE A 456 21.46 11.21 -29.35
C PHE A 456 20.26 10.90 -28.45
N GLU A 457 19.11 10.61 -29.04
CA GLU A 457 17.95 10.09 -28.30
C GLU A 457 17.79 8.60 -28.57
N VAL A 458 17.99 7.78 -27.54
CA VAL A 458 17.84 6.32 -27.61
C VAL A 458 16.48 5.94 -27.02
N ASP A 459 15.63 5.28 -27.80
CA ASP A 459 14.33 4.76 -27.32
C ASP A 459 13.78 3.73 -28.31
N LEU A 460 12.70 3.05 -27.92
CA LEU A 460 11.97 2.12 -28.78
C LEU A 460 11.51 2.81 -30.07
N PRO A 461 11.56 2.11 -31.22
CA PRO A 461 11.10 2.65 -32.51
C PRO A 461 9.69 3.26 -32.44
N ALA A 462 8.76 2.59 -31.76
CA ALA A 462 7.38 3.05 -31.61
C ALA A 462 7.26 4.32 -30.76
N THR A 463 8.06 4.45 -29.69
CA THR A 463 8.10 5.66 -28.84
C THR A 463 8.64 6.85 -29.64
N GLN A 464 9.70 6.65 -30.42
CA GLN A 464 10.25 7.73 -31.26
C GLN A 464 9.28 8.15 -32.35
N GLN A 465 8.60 7.21 -33.01
CA GLN A 465 7.57 7.53 -34.00
C GLN A 465 6.44 8.36 -33.36
N TRP A 466 6.01 7.98 -32.15
CA TRP A 466 5.02 8.72 -31.39
C TRP A 466 5.50 10.14 -31.03
N LYS A 467 6.70 10.29 -30.47
CA LYS A 467 7.30 11.59 -30.17
C LYS A 467 7.35 12.50 -31.39
N ARG A 468 7.82 11.98 -32.54
CA ARG A 468 7.90 12.74 -33.80
C ARG A 468 6.53 13.22 -34.28
N LYS A 469 5.48 12.41 -34.06
CA LYS A 469 4.09 12.85 -34.31
C LYS A 469 3.68 13.98 -33.38
N CYS A 470 3.98 13.88 -32.08
CA CYS A 470 3.70 14.95 -31.12
C CYS A 470 4.41 16.26 -31.49
N LEU A 471 5.71 16.19 -31.82
CA LEU A 471 6.50 17.36 -32.24
C LEU A 471 5.93 18.01 -33.50
N SER A 472 5.58 17.19 -34.51
CA SER A 472 4.96 17.69 -35.75
C SER A 472 3.60 18.35 -35.51
N VAL A 473 2.75 17.78 -34.66
CA VAL A 473 1.44 18.37 -34.31
C VAL A 473 1.61 19.66 -33.50
N ALA A 474 2.65 19.75 -32.68
CA ALA A 474 2.94 20.90 -31.83
C ALA A 474 3.74 22.01 -32.53
N ASP A 475 4.08 21.82 -33.82
CA ASP A 475 4.93 22.72 -34.61
C ASP A 475 6.29 23.00 -33.92
N ILE A 476 6.91 21.93 -33.42
CA ILE A 476 8.23 21.98 -32.77
C ILE A 476 9.27 21.45 -33.76
N GLU A 477 10.21 22.31 -34.15
CA GLU A 477 11.29 21.97 -35.07
C GLU A 477 12.27 20.95 -34.48
N ILE A 478 12.70 20.00 -35.31
CA ILE A 478 13.73 19.02 -34.96
C ILE A 478 15.10 19.63 -35.30
N PRO A 479 15.98 19.85 -34.32
CA PRO A 479 17.27 20.51 -34.56
C PRO A 479 18.27 19.59 -35.26
N ALA A 480 19.15 20.16 -36.07
CA ALA A 480 20.18 19.42 -36.82
C ALA A 480 21.22 18.73 -35.92
N SER A 481 21.34 19.14 -34.65
CA SER A 481 22.22 18.52 -33.66
C SER A 481 21.69 17.20 -33.10
N LEU A 482 20.42 16.86 -33.34
CA LEU A 482 19.76 15.67 -32.79
C LEU A 482 19.78 14.50 -33.79
N THR A 483 20.19 13.33 -33.30
CA THR A 483 20.11 12.05 -34.00
C THR A 483 19.25 11.07 -33.19
N TYR A 484 18.24 10.49 -33.83
CA TYR A 484 17.40 9.44 -33.24
C TYR A 484 18.06 8.08 -33.37
N VAL A 485 18.05 7.30 -32.29
CA VAL A 485 18.68 5.97 -32.20
C VAL A 485 17.63 4.95 -31.79
N PRO A 486 16.91 4.32 -32.73
CA PRO A 486 15.86 3.35 -32.41
C PRO A 486 16.46 2.07 -31.83
N MET A 487 16.09 1.71 -30.60
CA MET A 487 16.69 0.59 -29.87
C MET A 487 15.76 0.06 -28.77
N ASP A 488 15.73 -1.26 -28.58
CA ASP A 488 15.16 -1.91 -27.39
C ASP A 488 16.25 -2.33 -26.41
N PHE A 489 16.21 -1.82 -25.17
CA PHE A 489 17.21 -2.10 -24.13
C PHE A 489 17.30 -3.58 -23.73
N GLU A 490 16.26 -4.38 -23.95
CA GLU A 490 16.25 -5.79 -23.57
C GLU A 490 16.72 -6.73 -24.71
N HIS A 491 16.71 -6.24 -25.96
CA HIS A 491 16.94 -7.08 -27.14
C HIS A 491 18.07 -6.60 -28.05
N ASP A 492 18.46 -5.33 -27.97
CA ASP A 492 19.53 -4.73 -28.76
C ASP A 492 20.74 -4.38 -27.88
N THR A 493 21.89 -4.15 -28.52
CA THR A 493 23.10 -3.66 -27.82
C THR A 493 23.32 -2.18 -28.09
N LEU A 494 23.58 -1.42 -27.01
CA LEU A 494 23.82 0.02 -27.08
C LEU A 494 25.06 0.36 -27.94
N THR A 495 26.05 -0.52 -27.92
CA THR A 495 27.27 -0.42 -28.75
C THR A 495 26.95 -0.31 -30.23
N ARG A 496 26.11 -1.23 -30.74
CA ARG A 496 25.76 -1.28 -32.17
C ARG A 496 24.93 -0.06 -32.57
N ALA A 497 23.85 0.18 -31.83
CA ALA A 497 22.88 1.23 -32.14
C ALA A 497 23.52 2.63 -32.16
N LEU A 498 24.34 2.97 -31.15
CA LEU A 498 25.03 4.26 -31.12
C LEU A 498 26.10 4.38 -32.20
N SER A 499 26.87 3.33 -32.48
CA SER A 499 27.90 3.35 -33.52
C SER A 499 27.30 3.59 -34.90
N GLU A 500 26.17 2.93 -35.23
CA GLU A 500 25.43 3.11 -36.49
C GLU A 500 24.88 4.55 -36.62
N ALA A 501 24.53 5.18 -35.49
CA ALA A 501 24.07 6.57 -35.43
C ALA A 501 25.19 7.62 -35.48
N GLY A 502 26.46 7.21 -35.54
CA GLY A 502 27.60 8.12 -35.61
C GLY A 502 28.15 8.61 -34.26
N PHE A 503 27.78 7.94 -33.16
CA PHE A 503 28.43 8.13 -31.86
C PHE A 503 29.91 7.73 -31.92
N ARG A 504 30.77 8.52 -31.27
CA ARG A 504 32.23 8.32 -31.26
C ARG A 504 32.69 7.89 -29.88
N LYS A 505 32.85 6.59 -29.67
CA LYS A 505 33.26 6.01 -28.38
C LYS A 505 34.63 6.49 -27.89
N GLY A 506 35.53 6.86 -28.79
CA GLY A 506 36.85 7.41 -28.46
C GLY A 506 36.84 8.90 -28.04
N GLU A 507 35.68 9.56 -28.07
CA GLU A 507 35.50 10.92 -27.56
C GLU A 507 34.62 10.87 -26.30
N PRO A 508 34.89 11.71 -25.27
CA PRO A 508 34.06 11.74 -24.06
C PRO A 508 32.57 11.97 -24.38
N ALA A 509 31.71 11.34 -23.60
CA ALA A 509 30.26 11.45 -23.74
C ALA A 509 29.56 11.50 -22.38
N PHE A 510 28.48 12.28 -22.31
CA PHE A 510 27.63 12.31 -21.14
C PHE A 510 26.29 11.61 -21.43
N PHE A 511 25.82 10.82 -20.48
CA PHE A 511 24.61 10.03 -20.59
C PHE A 511 23.60 10.47 -19.53
N SER A 512 22.36 10.75 -19.92
CA SER A 512 21.24 10.83 -18.99
C SER A 512 20.33 9.64 -19.20
N TRP A 513 19.93 9.00 -18.10
CA TRP A 513 19.12 7.78 -18.15
C TRP A 513 18.05 7.80 -17.07
N LEU A 514 16.98 8.54 -17.35
CA LEU A 514 15.99 8.95 -16.35
C LEU A 514 14.65 8.27 -16.56
N GLY A 515 14.12 7.63 -15.51
CA GLY A 515 12.85 6.94 -15.52
C GLY A 515 12.84 5.67 -16.37
N VAL A 516 13.98 4.97 -16.46
CA VAL A 516 14.13 3.76 -17.30
C VAL A 516 14.60 2.55 -16.50
N SER A 517 15.66 2.70 -15.69
CA SER A 517 16.34 1.56 -15.03
C SER A 517 15.38 0.64 -14.28
N MET A 518 14.40 1.20 -13.56
CA MET A 518 13.42 0.45 -12.78
C MET A 518 12.52 -0.47 -13.61
N TYR A 519 12.41 -0.28 -14.92
CA TYR A 519 11.64 -1.12 -15.83
C TYR A 519 12.47 -2.22 -16.50
N LEU A 520 13.77 -2.29 -16.21
CA LEU A 520 14.71 -3.25 -16.79
C LEU A 520 15.21 -4.24 -15.74
N GLU A 521 15.55 -5.43 -16.21
CA GLU A 521 16.26 -6.43 -15.42
C GLU A 521 17.67 -5.93 -15.05
N GLU A 522 18.18 -6.35 -13.89
CA GLU A 522 19.48 -5.93 -13.38
C GLU A 522 20.62 -6.16 -14.39
N ASP A 523 20.61 -7.29 -15.11
CA ASP A 523 21.64 -7.62 -16.10
C ASP A 523 21.70 -6.62 -17.26
N ALA A 524 20.55 -6.18 -17.77
CA ALA A 524 20.47 -5.17 -18.83
C ALA A 524 21.00 -3.81 -18.35
N ILE A 525 20.79 -3.51 -17.06
CA ILE A 525 21.32 -2.28 -16.45
C ILE A 525 22.84 -2.33 -16.36
N LEU A 526 23.37 -3.44 -15.86
CA LEU A 526 24.82 -3.63 -15.77
C LEU A 526 25.49 -3.69 -17.15
N GLU A 527 24.82 -4.22 -18.18
CA GLU A 527 25.33 -4.20 -19.55
C GLU A 527 25.44 -2.77 -20.11
N THR A 528 24.40 -1.97 -19.91
CA THR A 528 24.41 -0.54 -20.29
C THR A 528 25.54 0.21 -19.57
N LEU A 529 25.70 -0.02 -18.27
CA LEU A 529 26.76 0.61 -17.47
C LEU A 529 28.16 0.14 -17.90
N ARG A 530 28.35 -1.14 -18.26
CA ARG A 530 29.62 -1.65 -18.82
C ARG A 530 29.97 -0.99 -20.15
N PHE A 531 28.97 -0.75 -21.00
CA PHE A 531 29.20 -0.01 -22.24
C PHE A 531 29.71 1.41 -21.93
N ILE A 532 29.03 2.13 -21.03
CA ILE A 532 29.42 3.49 -20.66
C ILE A 532 30.83 3.49 -20.04
N ALA A 533 31.14 2.55 -19.14
CA ALA A 533 32.46 2.40 -18.53
C ALA A 533 33.59 2.19 -19.55
N SER A 534 33.26 1.68 -20.74
CA SER A 534 34.22 1.45 -21.82
C SER A 534 34.41 2.64 -22.77
N CYS A 535 33.71 3.76 -22.56
CA CYS A 535 33.89 5.01 -23.30
C CYS A 535 35.16 5.76 -22.87
N ALA A 536 35.53 6.80 -23.60
CA ALA A 536 36.71 7.61 -23.28
C ALA A 536 36.62 8.24 -21.87
N THR A 537 37.77 8.35 -21.19
CA THR A 537 37.90 9.00 -19.88
C THR A 537 37.27 10.39 -19.89
N GLY A 538 36.56 10.74 -18.82
CA GLY A 538 35.75 11.96 -18.74
C GLY A 538 34.33 11.78 -19.29
N SER A 539 33.97 10.57 -19.74
CA SER A 539 32.56 10.22 -19.95
C SER A 539 31.85 10.08 -18.61
N GLY A 540 30.56 10.38 -18.57
CA GLY A 540 29.79 10.32 -17.32
C GLY A 540 28.34 9.95 -17.55
N VAL A 541 27.67 9.47 -16.50
CA VAL A 541 26.25 9.13 -16.52
C VAL A 541 25.54 9.63 -15.28
N VAL A 542 24.34 10.17 -15.49
CA VAL A 542 23.35 10.39 -14.44
C VAL A 542 22.15 9.48 -14.73
N PHE A 543 21.78 8.65 -13.76
CA PHE A 543 20.60 7.82 -13.86
C PHE A 543 19.86 7.73 -12.52
N ASP A 544 18.55 7.56 -12.56
CA ASP A 544 17.76 7.29 -11.36
C ASP A 544 17.52 5.79 -11.18
N TYR A 545 17.29 5.37 -9.94
CA TYR A 545 16.96 3.99 -9.60
C TYR A 545 16.06 3.94 -8.38
N VAL A 546 15.31 2.85 -8.24
CA VAL A 546 14.43 2.59 -7.09
C VAL A 546 15.26 1.99 -5.96
N VAL A 547 15.11 2.51 -4.75
CA VAL A 547 15.80 1.98 -3.55
C VAL A 547 15.08 0.74 -3.04
N THR A 548 15.86 -0.26 -2.62
CA THR A 548 15.29 -1.51 -2.07
C THR A 548 14.28 -1.23 -0.95
N PRO A 549 13.04 -1.78 -1.03
CA PRO A 549 11.95 -1.43 -0.13
C PRO A 549 12.27 -1.55 1.36
N SER A 550 13.09 -2.54 1.74
CA SER A 550 13.49 -2.77 3.13
C SER A 550 14.31 -1.64 3.75
N LEU A 551 14.97 -0.81 2.93
CA LEU A 551 15.79 0.32 3.34
C LEU A 551 14.98 1.62 3.50
N LEU A 552 13.71 1.63 3.07
CA LEU A 552 12.84 2.80 3.13
C LEU A 552 12.07 2.89 4.44
N HIS A 553 11.80 4.12 4.86
CA HIS A 553 10.86 4.39 5.96
C HIS A 553 9.44 3.90 5.61
N PRO A 554 8.62 3.50 6.59
CA PRO A 554 7.31 2.90 6.33
C PRO A 554 6.39 3.71 5.39
N MET A 555 6.35 5.03 5.54
CA MET A 555 5.55 5.91 4.68
C MET A 555 6.08 6.02 3.25
N GLU A 556 7.40 6.03 3.07
CA GLU A 556 8.02 6.07 1.74
C GLU A 556 7.86 4.75 1.02
N ARG A 557 8.02 3.63 1.75
CA ARG A 557 7.74 2.29 1.25
C ARG A 557 6.30 2.19 0.76
N LEU A 558 5.36 2.73 1.54
CA LEU A 558 3.95 2.74 1.17
C LEU A 558 3.69 3.55 -0.10
N GLY A 559 4.19 4.79 -0.17
CA GLY A 559 4.05 5.63 -1.36
C GLY A 559 4.66 4.99 -2.60
N MET A 560 5.82 4.35 -2.44
CA MET A 560 6.48 3.60 -3.50
C MET A 560 5.65 2.40 -3.96
N GLU A 561 5.10 1.60 -3.04
CA GLU A 561 4.24 0.46 -3.37
C GLU A 561 3.02 0.89 -4.17
N LEU A 562 2.38 2.02 -3.82
CA LEU A 562 1.26 2.62 -4.56
C LEU A 562 1.65 3.01 -5.99
N VAL A 563 2.82 3.62 -6.17
CA VAL A 563 3.31 4.00 -7.50
C VAL A 563 3.66 2.78 -8.33
N ARG A 564 4.35 1.78 -7.74
CA ARG A 564 4.73 0.50 -8.37
C ARG A 564 3.48 -0.26 -8.85
N ALA A 565 2.47 -0.31 -8.01
CA ALA A 565 1.14 -0.81 -8.31
C ALA A 565 0.54 -0.15 -9.57
N ARG A 566 0.48 1.18 -9.58
CA ARG A 566 -0.15 1.94 -10.66
C ARG A 566 0.56 1.82 -12.00
N VAL A 567 1.89 1.74 -12.02
CA VAL A 567 2.62 1.55 -13.28
C VAL A 567 2.47 0.14 -13.82
N ALA A 568 2.41 -0.87 -12.94
CA ALA A 568 2.10 -2.25 -13.34
C ALA A 568 0.70 -2.37 -13.96
N GLU A 569 -0.31 -1.67 -13.42
CA GLU A 569 -1.66 -1.59 -14.01
C GLU A 569 -1.65 -1.10 -15.46
N ASN A 570 -0.75 -0.17 -15.77
CA ASN A 570 -0.60 0.42 -17.09
C ASN A 570 0.28 -0.42 -18.04
N GLY A 571 0.66 -1.63 -17.62
CA GLY A 571 1.50 -2.55 -18.41
C GLY A 571 3.01 -2.28 -18.30
N GLU A 572 3.45 -1.48 -17.33
CA GLU A 572 4.85 -1.08 -17.12
C GLU A 572 5.32 -1.47 -15.70
N PRO A 573 5.42 -2.78 -15.37
CA PRO A 573 5.85 -3.20 -14.04
C PRO A 573 7.32 -2.86 -13.78
N TRP A 574 7.64 -2.44 -12.56
CA TRP A 574 9.03 -2.26 -12.14
C TRP A 574 9.69 -3.61 -11.87
N LYS A 575 10.85 -3.84 -12.48
CA LYS A 575 11.61 -5.10 -12.44
C LYS A 575 12.81 -5.07 -11.49
N SER A 576 13.36 -3.89 -11.20
CA SER A 576 14.58 -3.76 -10.39
C SER A 576 14.45 -2.73 -9.26
N ASP A 577 15.21 -2.97 -8.20
CA ASP A 577 15.51 -2.06 -7.10
C ASP A 577 16.91 -2.35 -6.55
N PHE A 578 17.53 -1.36 -5.89
CA PHE A 578 18.94 -1.45 -5.48
C PHE A 578 19.19 -0.91 -4.07
N ASP A 579 20.13 -1.55 -3.38
CA ASP A 579 20.83 -0.94 -2.25
C ASP A 579 21.81 0.13 -2.80
N PRO A 580 21.72 1.40 -2.35
CA PRO A 580 22.57 2.47 -2.84
C PRO A 580 24.08 2.20 -2.71
N ALA A 581 24.51 1.66 -1.57
CA ALA A 581 25.93 1.43 -1.30
C ALA A 581 26.45 0.28 -2.17
N ALA A 582 25.71 -0.83 -2.23
CA ALA A 582 26.06 -1.97 -3.05
C ALA A 582 26.12 -1.62 -4.55
N LEU A 583 25.17 -0.79 -5.03
CA LEU A 583 25.16 -0.34 -6.41
C LEU A 583 26.37 0.55 -6.74
N ALA A 584 26.75 1.47 -5.85
CA ALA A 584 27.93 2.30 -6.07
C ALA A 584 29.22 1.46 -6.16
N ASP A 585 29.38 0.47 -5.29
CA ASP A 585 30.54 -0.44 -5.32
C ASP A 585 30.54 -1.29 -6.60
N LYS A 586 29.36 -1.77 -7.02
CA LYS A 586 29.20 -2.49 -8.27
C LYS A 586 29.62 -1.64 -9.46
N ILE A 587 29.19 -0.39 -9.54
CA ILE A 587 29.54 0.54 -10.63
C ILE A 587 31.05 0.79 -10.69
N ARG A 588 31.70 1.03 -9.55
CA ARG A 588 33.17 1.18 -9.51
C ARG A 588 33.88 -0.06 -10.03
N SER A 589 33.38 -1.25 -9.71
CA SER A 589 33.94 -2.51 -10.22
C SER A 589 33.82 -2.68 -11.74
N LEU A 590 32.93 -1.94 -12.40
CA LEU A 590 32.79 -1.95 -13.87
C LEU A 590 33.82 -1.08 -14.60
N GLY A 591 34.59 -0.26 -13.88
CA GLY A 591 35.63 0.61 -14.45
C GLY A 591 35.36 2.11 -14.34
N PHE A 592 34.31 2.53 -13.63
CA PHE A 592 34.09 3.94 -13.30
C PHE A 592 35.05 4.39 -12.19
N SER A 593 35.67 5.54 -12.36
CA SER A 593 36.52 6.18 -11.35
C SER A 593 35.70 6.78 -10.20
N GLU A 594 34.49 7.25 -10.48
CA GLU A 594 33.55 7.78 -9.48
C GLU A 594 32.16 7.15 -9.63
N ALA A 595 31.49 6.94 -8.49
CA ALA A 595 30.09 6.53 -8.41
C ALA A 595 29.49 7.12 -7.12
N ILE A 596 28.67 8.14 -7.26
CA ILE A 596 28.16 8.95 -6.16
C ILE A 596 26.63 8.85 -6.13
N ASN A 597 26.11 8.35 -5.01
CA ASN A 597 24.69 8.42 -4.70
C ASN A 597 24.34 9.83 -4.26
N ILE A 598 23.43 10.47 -4.96
CA ILE A 598 22.94 11.79 -4.60
C ILE A 598 21.80 11.63 -3.61
N SER A 599 21.94 12.26 -2.44
CA SER A 599 20.95 12.14 -1.38
C SER A 599 19.73 13.03 -1.65
N PRO A 600 18.52 12.64 -1.20
CA PRO A 600 17.33 13.48 -1.30
C PRO A 600 17.50 14.83 -0.58
N GLU A 601 18.25 14.86 0.52
CA GLU A 601 18.57 16.07 1.28
C GLU A 601 19.41 17.02 0.43
N SER A 602 20.48 16.53 -0.20
CA SER A 602 21.31 17.35 -1.10
C SER A 602 20.50 17.91 -2.27
N LEU A 603 19.64 17.11 -2.90
CA LEU A 603 18.75 17.59 -3.96
C LEU A 603 17.78 18.67 -3.46
N SER A 604 17.26 18.49 -2.24
CA SER A 604 16.36 19.47 -1.63
C SER A 604 17.08 20.78 -1.32
N ASP A 605 18.31 20.71 -0.80
CA ASP A 605 19.09 21.90 -0.45
C ASP A 605 19.55 22.67 -1.70
N ILE A 606 19.81 21.98 -2.82
CA ILE A 606 20.21 22.63 -4.08
C ILE A 606 19.00 23.20 -4.83
N TYR A 607 17.93 22.42 -4.99
CA TYR A 607 16.84 22.76 -5.92
C TYR A 607 15.55 23.24 -5.26
N LEU A 608 15.35 22.98 -3.98
CA LEU A 608 14.10 23.28 -3.27
C LEU A 608 14.26 24.35 -2.19
N ALA A 609 15.47 24.84 -1.92
CA ALA A 609 15.72 25.82 -0.86
C ALA A 609 14.97 27.16 -1.05
N GLY A 610 14.65 27.53 -2.30
CA GLY A 610 13.87 28.73 -2.62
C GLY A 610 12.35 28.58 -2.46
N ARG A 611 11.85 27.40 -2.07
CA ARG A 611 10.41 27.15 -1.92
C ARG A 611 9.93 27.48 -0.50
N ASN A 612 8.72 28.03 -0.42
CA ASN A 612 8.11 28.47 0.84
C ASN A 612 7.18 27.42 1.49
N ASP A 613 6.95 26.29 0.82
CA ASP A 613 6.01 25.24 1.24
C ASP A 613 6.65 24.13 2.08
N GLY A 614 7.95 24.23 2.37
CA GLY A 614 8.68 23.26 3.19
C GLY A 614 8.81 21.86 2.57
N PHE A 615 8.52 21.70 1.27
CA PHE A 615 8.60 20.40 0.60
C PHE A 615 10.05 19.86 0.59
N ARG A 616 10.20 18.56 0.87
CA ARG A 616 11.47 17.83 0.85
C ARG A 616 11.37 16.60 -0.04
N MET A 617 12.44 16.27 -0.75
CA MET A 617 12.50 15.08 -1.59
C MET A 617 12.43 13.81 -0.73
N GLY A 618 11.68 12.80 -1.18
CA GLY A 618 11.65 11.47 -0.57
C GLY A 618 12.79 10.57 -1.04
N GLY A 619 13.02 9.48 -0.32
CA GLY A 619 14.13 8.55 -0.52
C GLY A 619 13.88 7.35 -1.43
N SER A 620 12.66 7.16 -1.94
CA SER A 620 12.28 5.96 -2.72
C SER A 620 12.93 5.88 -4.11
N LEU A 621 13.21 7.02 -4.72
CA LEU A 621 13.99 7.15 -5.95
C LEU A 621 15.25 7.95 -5.64
N ARG A 622 16.41 7.44 -6.09
CA ARG A 622 17.70 8.12 -5.92
C ARG A 622 18.38 8.32 -7.26
N LEU A 623 19.30 9.27 -7.31
CA LEU A 623 20.15 9.52 -8.46
C LEU A 623 21.55 8.97 -8.19
N MET A 624 22.14 8.40 -9.22
CA MET A 624 23.54 8.03 -9.29
C MET A 624 24.22 8.95 -10.30
N HIS A 625 25.34 9.54 -9.91
CA HIS A 625 26.28 10.20 -10.82
C HIS A 625 27.58 9.40 -10.86
N ALA A 626 28.00 8.96 -12.05
CA ALA A 626 29.21 8.17 -12.22
C ALA A 626 30.07 8.70 -13.37
N ILE A 627 31.40 8.65 -13.22
CA ILE A 627 32.38 9.16 -14.18
C ILE A 627 33.39 8.05 -14.50
N VAL A 628 33.76 7.95 -15.78
CA VAL A 628 34.79 7.05 -16.31
C VAL A 628 36.15 7.67 -16.15
#